data_AF-A0A969J1S0-F1
#
_entry.id   AF-A0A969J1S0-F1
#
_cell.length_a   1.000
_cell.length_b   1.000
_cell.length_c   1.000
_cell.angle_alpha   90.00
_cell.angle_beta   90.00
_cell.angle_gamma   90.00
#
_symmetry.space_group_name_H-M   'P 1'
#
loop_
_entity.id
_entity.type
_entity.pdbx_description
1 polymer ?
#
loop_
_entity_poly.entity_id
_entity_poly.type
_entity_poly.pdbx_seq_one_letter_code
_entity_poly.pdbx_strand_id
1 'polypeptide(L)'
;MRTLQVSIGLFDSIFFGDIFDIIDEDDLNDDIDGTSRDDTLIGGFGDDRIEGEDGDDRIEGRDGDDELFGDDDDDRLEGEDDDDELFGGDGDDTLFGGDDEDELFGNDDNDRLEGNSGDDRLEGGDGEDRLEGDDGEDTLSGGEDSDTLSGGDDDDILLGDAGDDELDGDNDDDRLNGGSGNDELLGDDGDDRLVGGAGDDELLGGDGNDQLTGGGGNDRLDGGFGNDDLIGESGRDTFILARGDGRDTILRFRDRQDLLGLDTNLSFRQLNIAQRGRDTLIRVSNDPIALLVDFRANLLTSADFTFA
;
A
#
# COMPACT_ATOMS: atom_id res chain seq x y z
N MET A 1 26.02 -24.76 18.46
CA MET A 1 26.70 -23.49 18.14
C MET A 1 28.20 -23.66 18.29
N ARG A 2 28.83 -24.11 17.21
CA ARG A 2 30.24 -23.82 16.97
C ARG A 2 30.23 -22.84 15.78
N THR A 3 30.01 -21.57 16.08
CA THR A 3 30.18 -20.49 15.10
C THR A 3 31.64 -20.48 14.68
N LEU A 4 31.89 -20.65 13.39
CA LEU A 4 33.23 -20.61 12.83
C LEU A 4 33.39 -19.25 12.15
N GLN A 5 33.98 -18.30 12.87
CA GLN A 5 34.41 -17.03 12.29
C GLN A 5 35.58 -17.32 11.34
N VAL A 6 35.39 -17.18 10.04
CA VAL A 6 36.44 -17.36 9.05
C VAL A 6 36.64 -16.03 8.33
N SER A 7 37.87 -15.53 8.30
CA SER A 7 38.25 -14.40 7.45
C SER A 7 38.89 -15.00 6.20
N ILE A 8 38.26 -14.86 5.02
CA ILE A 8 38.49 -15.71 3.84
C ILE A 8 38.98 -14.92 2.62
N GLY A 9 40.01 -14.08 2.75
CA GLY A 9 40.45 -13.20 1.65
C GLY A 9 40.98 -13.76 0.31
N LEU A 10 40.51 -14.88 -0.27
CA LEU A 10 41.04 -15.45 -1.54
C LEU A 10 40.14 -16.39 -2.40
N PHE A 11 38.84 -16.63 -2.16
CA PHE A 11 38.05 -17.54 -3.03
C PHE A 11 36.60 -17.08 -3.29
N ASP A 12 36.30 -16.73 -4.55
CA ASP A 12 35.00 -16.37 -5.15
C ASP A 12 33.87 -17.45 -5.07
N SER A 13 33.86 -18.37 -4.09
CA SER A 13 32.76 -19.35 -3.89
C SER A 13 33.02 -20.25 -2.67
N ILE A 14 32.07 -20.32 -1.74
CA ILE A 14 32.21 -21.07 -0.48
C ILE A 14 31.18 -22.21 -0.40
N PHE A 15 31.60 -23.44 -0.67
CA PHE A 15 30.81 -24.66 -0.36
C PHE A 15 31.33 -25.34 0.92
N PHE A 16 30.62 -25.23 2.05
CA PHE A 16 30.90 -26.04 3.25
C PHE A 16 29.69 -26.85 3.70
N GLY A 17 29.52 -28.04 3.12
CA GLY A 17 28.43 -28.97 3.44
C GLY A 17 28.46 -29.63 4.84
N ASP A 18 28.63 -28.85 5.93
CA ASP A 18 28.44 -29.25 7.34
C ASP A 18 28.52 -28.03 8.33
N ILE A 19 28.58 -26.77 7.88
CA ILE A 19 28.65 -25.55 8.74
C ILE A 19 27.34 -24.78 8.56
N PHE A 20 26.73 -24.39 9.68
CA PHE A 20 25.40 -23.75 9.73
C PHE A 20 25.45 -22.21 9.78
N ASP A 21 26.63 -21.64 10.04
CA ASP A 21 26.79 -20.19 10.18
C ASP A 21 27.95 -19.75 9.26
N ILE A 22 27.69 -18.88 8.28
CA ILE A 22 28.68 -18.26 7.37
C ILE A 22 28.73 -16.75 7.66
N ILE A 23 29.94 -16.19 7.68
CA ILE A 23 30.17 -14.74 7.81
C ILE A 23 31.37 -14.40 6.94
N ASP A 24 31.18 -13.60 5.89
CA ASP A 24 32.30 -12.92 5.24
C ASP A 24 32.63 -11.58 5.90
N GLU A 25 33.90 -11.21 5.78
CA GLU A 25 34.52 -10.04 6.40
C GLU A 25 35.51 -9.38 5.43
N ASP A 26 35.40 -9.70 4.14
CA ASP A 26 36.25 -9.17 3.08
C ASP A 26 35.46 -8.17 2.20
N ASP A 27 36.11 -7.51 1.22
CA ASP A 27 35.53 -6.38 0.47
C ASP A 27 35.24 -6.81 -0.99
N LEU A 28 34.87 -8.07 -1.20
CA LEU A 28 34.68 -8.70 -2.51
C LEU A 28 33.26 -9.22 -2.61
N ASN A 29 32.74 -9.17 -3.83
CA ASN A 29 31.53 -9.89 -4.22
C ASN A 29 31.72 -11.40 -4.06
N ASP A 30 30.87 -12.02 -3.27
CA ASP A 30 30.88 -13.42 -2.91
C ASP A 30 29.59 -14.14 -3.32
N ASP A 31 29.68 -15.48 -3.36
CA ASP A 31 28.59 -16.40 -3.69
C ASP A 31 28.50 -17.39 -2.52
N ILE A 32 27.46 -17.23 -1.70
CA ILE A 32 27.27 -17.90 -0.42
C ILE A 32 26.02 -18.78 -0.49
N ASP A 33 26.25 -20.10 -0.50
CA ASP A 33 25.16 -21.08 -0.43
C ASP A 33 25.03 -21.65 0.99
N GLY A 34 23.79 -21.67 1.49
CA GLY A 34 23.34 -22.33 2.69
C GLY A 34 23.24 -23.84 2.53
N THR A 35 22.32 -24.44 3.30
CA THR A 35 22.03 -25.87 3.31
C THR A 35 20.55 -26.08 3.55
N SER A 36 20.07 -27.31 3.39
CA SER A 36 18.69 -27.68 3.72
C SER A 36 18.32 -27.62 5.24
N ARG A 37 18.83 -26.68 6.02
CA ARG A 37 18.55 -26.49 7.45
C ARG A 37 18.67 -25.00 7.75
N ASP A 38 18.04 -24.61 8.85
CA ASP A 38 18.20 -23.30 9.49
C ASP A 38 19.69 -22.90 9.61
N ASP A 39 20.07 -21.91 8.83
CA ASP A 39 21.39 -21.36 8.65
C ASP A 39 21.41 -19.85 9.04
N THR A 40 22.62 -19.32 9.18
CA THR A 40 22.83 -17.87 9.35
C THR A 40 23.94 -17.45 8.42
N LEU A 41 23.60 -16.68 7.40
CA LEU A 41 24.47 -16.28 6.30
C LEU A 41 24.66 -14.76 6.35
N ILE A 42 25.89 -14.30 6.14
CA ILE A 42 26.22 -12.88 6.18
C ILE A 42 27.23 -12.58 5.07
N GLY A 43 26.84 -11.69 4.15
CA GLY A 43 27.59 -11.20 2.98
C GLY A 43 28.82 -10.44 3.40
N GLY A 44 28.69 -9.22 3.90
CA GLY A 44 29.81 -8.49 4.48
C GLY A 44 30.03 -7.13 3.88
N PHE A 45 30.85 -7.03 2.84
CA PHE A 45 31.04 -5.79 2.08
C PHE A 45 31.15 -6.15 0.60
N GLY A 46 30.55 -5.33 -0.25
CA GLY A 46 30.56 -5.53 -1.70
C GLY A 46 29.38 -6.39 -2.13
N ASP A 47 29.03 -6.28 -3.41
CA ASP A 47 27.78 -6.79 -3.95
C ASP A 47 27.78 -8.34 -4.06
N ASP A 48 27.16 -8.99 -3.08
CA ASP A 48 27.13 -10.41 -2.78
C ASP A 48 25.86 -11.10 -3.31
N ARG A 49 25.94 -12.41 -3.48
CA ARG A 49 24.79 -13.28 -3.73
C ARG A 49 24.70 -14.33 -2.64
N ILE A 50 23.55 -14.45 -1.97
CA ILE A 50 23.36 -15.35 -0.85
C ILE A 50 22.08 -16.17 -1.01
N GLU A 51 22.18 -17.49 -0.93
CA GLU A 51 21.07 -18.45 -1.13
C GLU A 51 20.89 -19.33 0.12
N GLY A 52 19.68 -19.37 0.70
CA GLY A 52 19.33 -20.13 1.91
C GLY A 52 19.19 -21.64 1.69
N GLU A 53 18.54 -22.03 0.58
CA GLU A 53 18.06 -23.39 0.26
C GLU A 53 16.76 -23.84 0.98
N ASP A 54 16.82 -24.76 1.95
CA ASP A 54 15.60 -25.18 2.67
C ASP A 54 15.76 -24.81 4.15
N GLY A 55 14.68 -24.36 4.80
CA GLY A 55 14.58 -24.25 6.25
C GLY A 55 14.80 -22.84 6.76
N ASP A 56 14.21 -22.52 7.91
CA ASP A 56 14.12 -21.15 8.45
C ASP A 56 15.50 -20.44 8.62
N ASP A 57 15.89 -19.63 7.64
CA ASP A 57 17.19 -19.00 7.51
C ASP A 57 17.23 -17.55 8.00
N ARG A 58 18.43 -17.09 8.34
CA ARG A 58 18.72 -15.67 8.56
C ARG A 58 19.84 -15.23 7.63
N ILE A 59 19.54 -14.28 6.75
CA ILE A 59 20.45 -13.74 5.74
C ILE A 59 20.65 -12.24 5.98
N GLU A 60 21.88 -11.75 5.87
CA GLU A 60 22.27 -10.35 6.06
C GLU A 60 23.26 -9.96 4.95
N GLY A 61 22.91 -8.99 4.10
CA GLY A 61 23.75 -8.48 3.02
C GLY A 61 24.92 -7.63 3.54
N ARG A 62 24.54 -6.51 4.18
CA ARG A 62 25.37 -5.42 4.73
C ARG A 62 25.63 -4.27 3.75
N ASP A 63 26.90 -4.00 3.44
CA ASP A 63 27.27 -2.87 2.59
C ASP A 63 27.37 -3.39 1.15
N GLY A 64 26.65 -2.76 0.22
CA GLY A 64 26.76 -2.98 -1.22
C GLY A 64 25.56 -3.70 -1.81
N ASP A 65 25.34 -3.51 -3.12
CA ASP A 65 24.14 -3.96 -3.84
C ASP A 65 23.98 -5.52 -3.87
N ASP A 66 23.34 -6.11 -2.87
CA ASP A 66 23.28 -7.54 -2.61
C ASP A 66 22.04 -8.23 -3.22
N GLU A 67 22.16 -9.53 -3.49
CA GLU A 67 21.07 -10.39 -3.99
C GLU A 67 20.82 -11.55 -3.01
N LEU A 68 19.73 -11.49 -2.25
CA LEU A 68 19.43 -12.41 -1.14
C LEU A 68 18.22 -13.31 -1.46
N PHE A 69 18.35 -14.62 -1.23
CA PHE A 69 17.30 -15.63 -1.46
C PHE A 69 17.04 -16.47 -0.21
N GLY A 70 15.80 -16.47 0.28
CA GLY A 70 15.34 -17.39 1.33
C GLY A 70 15.13 -18.81 0.79
N ASP A 71 14.39 -18.91 -0.33
CA ASP A 71 13.95 -20.14 -1.01
C ASP A 71 12.76 -20.87 -0.34
N ASP A 72 12.94 -22.00 0.35
CA ASP A 72 11.85 -22.78 0.95
C ASP A 72 11.83 -22.60 2.49
N ASP A 73 10.63 -22.53 3.10
CA ASP A 73 10.34 -22.36 4.54
C ASP A 73 10.42 -20.88 5.02
N ASP A 74 10.24 -20.62 6.34
CA ASP A 74 10.02 -19.24 6.85
C ASP A 74 11.35 -18.51 7.13
N ASP A 75 11.73 -17.56 6.29
CA ASP A 75 13.04 -16.91 6.29
C ASP A 75 13.06 -15.46 6.79
N ARG A 76 14.27 -14.97 7.10
CA ARG A 76 14.52 -13.57 7.43
C ARG A 76 15.71 -13.02 6.65
N LEU A 77 15.45 -12.03 5.80
CA LEU A 77 16.44 -11.36 4.97
C LEU A 77 16.58 -9.88 5.41
N GLU A 78 17.82 -9.39 5.49
CA GLU A 78 18.17 -7.99 5.82
C GLU A 78 19.20 -7.50 4.79
N GLY A 79 18.87 -6.49 3.98
CA GLY A 79 19.78 -5.84 3.03
C GLY A 79 20.84 -4.99 3.73
N GLU A 80 20.37 -4.02 4.52
CA GLU A 80 21.14 -3.00 5.28
C GLU A 80 21.47 -1.71 4.50
N ASP A 81 22.66 -1.54 3.93
CA ASP A 81 23.11 -0.28 3.29
C ASP A 81 23.30 -0.52 1.77
N ASP A 82 22.93 0.46 0.93
CA ASP A 82 23.01 0.42 -0.56
C ASP A 82 21.81 -0.34 -1.22
N ASP A 83 21.75 -0.39 -2.56
CA ASP A 83 20.55 -0.83 -3.30
C ASP A 83 20.46 -2.38 -3.40
N ASP A 84 19.59 -3.05 -2.64
CA ASP A 84 19.52 -4.52 -2.53
C ASP A 84 18.32 -5.17 -3.26
N GLU A 85 18.45 -6.46 -3.60
CA GLU A 85 17.38 -7.30 -4.16
C GLU A 85 17.12 -8.53 -3.26
N LEU A 86 15.94 -8.59 -2.63
CA LEU A 86 15.57 -9.62 -1.64
C LEU A 86 14.39 -10.48 -2.14
N PHE A 87 14.53 -11.80 -2.05
CA PHE A 87 13.51 -12.77 -2.41
C PHE A 87 13.22 -13.71 -1.24
N GLY A 88 11.98 -13.70 -0.73
CA GLY A 88 11.49 -14.65 0.28
C GLY A 88 11.43 -16.06 -0.28
N GLY A 89 10.38 -16.37 -1.05
CA GLY A 89 10.24 -17.65 -1.73
C GLY A 89 8.93 -18.34 -1.36
N ASP A 90 9.00 -19.63 -0.98
CA ASP A 90 7.86 -20.37 -0.43
C ASP A 90 7.95 -20.26 1.12
N GLY A 91 7.08 -19.54 1.81
CA GLY A 91 7.16 -19.43 3.27
C GLY A 91 6.44 -18.22 3.83
N ASP A 92 6.26 -18.14 5.16
CA ASP A 92 5.85 -16.87 5.77
C ASP A 92 7.12 -16.05 6.11
N ASP A 93 7.63 -15.26 5.15
CA ASP A 93 8.93 -14.61 5.21
C ASP A 93 8.92 -13.22 5.86
N THR A 94 10.10 -12.74 6.26
CA THR A 94 10.29 -11.35 6.70
C THR A 94 11.52 -10.70 6.05
N LEU A 95 11.28 -9.71 5.19
CA LEU A 95 12.29 -8.99 4.42
C LEU A 95 12.42 -7.54 4.91
N PHE A 96 13.65 -7.03 4.99
CA PHE A 96 13.97 -5.64 5.26
C PHE A 96 14.98 -5.16 4.23
N GLY A 97 14.65 -4.11 3.48
CA GLY A 97 15.55 -3.46 2.54
C GLY A 97 16.67 -2.77 3.29
N GLY A 98 16.42 -1.56 3.79
CA GLY A 98 17.37 -0.82 4.61
C GLY A 98 17.48 0.63 4.18
N ASP A 99 18.72 1.11 4.01
CA ASP A 99 19.01 2.43 3.47
C ASP A 99 19.24 2.32 1.95
N ASP A 100 18.75 3.28 1.17
CA ASP A 100 18.85 3.42 -0.30
C ASP A 100 17.77 2.62 -1.09
N GLU A 101 17.86 2.47 -2.42
CA GLU A 101 16.71 2.02 -3.26
C GLU A 101 16.64 0.47 -3.37
N ASP A 102 15.70 -0.17 -2.66
CA ASP A 102 15.62 -1.64 -2.57
C ASP A 102 14.49 -2.28 -3.41
N GLU A 103 14.66 -3.53 -3.83
CA GLU A 103 13.61 -4.37 -4.42
C GLU A 103 13.33 -5.62 -3.55
N LEU A 104 12.13 -5.72 -2.98
CA LEU A 104 11.70 -6.82 -2.10
C LEU A 104 10.56 -7.63 -2.72
N PHE A 105 10.67 -8.95 -2.68
CA PHE A 105 9.70 -9.90 -3.21
C PHE A 105 9.36 -10.99 -2.19
N GLY A 106 8.12 -11.03 -1.70
CA GLY A 106 7.62 -12.10 -0.82
C GLY A 106 7.50 -13.44 -1.56
N ASN A 107 6.75 -13.42 -2.66
CA ASN A 107 6.37 -14.54 -3.53
C ASN A 107 5.15 -15.34 -3.03
N ASP A 108 5.31 -16.54 -2.49
CA ASP A 108 4.20 -17.42 -2.13
C ASP A 108 4.05 -17.43 -0.59
N ASP A 109 2.80 -17.52 -0.09
CA ASP A 109 2.44 -17.52 1.34
C ASP A 109 2.46 -16.11 1.98
N ASN A 110 2.43 -15.96 3.32
CA ASN A 110 2.08 -14.67 3.95
C ASN A 110 3.32 -13.94 4.48
N ASP A 111 3.70 -12.88 3.79
CA ASP A 111 4.99 -12.22 4.00
C ASP A 111 4.87 -10.89 4.74
N ARG A 112 6.00 -10.49 5.35
CA ARG A 112 6.21 -9.11 5.82
C ARG A 112 7.40 -8.49 5.10
N LEU A 113 7.16 -7.39 4.39
CA LEU A 113 8.17 -6.59 3.72
C LEU A 113 8.22 -5.18 4.33
N GLU A 114 9.42 -4.64 4.53
CA GLU A 114 9.68 -3.29 5.06
C GLU A 114 10.83 -2.65 4.25
N GLY A 115 10.55 -1.58 3.51
CA GLY A 115 11.52 -0.85 2.69
C GLY A 115 12.53 -0.10 3.56
N ASN A 116 12.01 0.67 4.53
CA ASN A 116 12.71 1.54 5.48
C ASN A 116 13.06 2.93 4.94
N SER A 117 14.16 3.11 4.22
CA SER A 117 14.61 4.44 3.80
C SER A 117 15.12 4.39 2.39
N GLY A 118 14.37 4.89 1.43
CA GLY A 118 14.66 4.59 0.04
C GLY A 118 13.48 4.93 -0.83
N ASP A 119 13.70 4.99 -2.15
CA ASP A 119 12.56 4.91 -3.07
C ASP A 119 12.40 3.42 -3.44
N ASP A 120 11.67 2.67 -2.61
CA ASP A 120 11.68 1.21 -2.61
C ASP A 120 10.58 0.59 -3.48
N ARG A 121 10.80 -0.68 -3.88
CA ARG A 121 9.80 -1.48 -4.58
C ARG A 121 9.50 -2.77 -3.83
N LEU A 122 8.27 -2.91 -3.34
CA LEU A 122 7.81 -4.09 -2.60
C LEU A 122 6.71 -4.83 -3.38
N GLU A 123 6.83 -6.15 -3.48
CA GLU A 123 5.83 -7.05 -4.11
C GLU A 123 5.56 -8.24 -3.17
N GLY A 124 4.33 -8.32 -2.64
CA GLY A 124 3.88 -9.39 -1.74
C GLY A 124 3.80 -10.73 -2.47
N GLY A 125 2.82 -10.87 -3.37
CA GLY A 125 2.67 -12.05 -4.24
C GLY A 125 1.36 -12.78 -4.00
N ASP A 126 1.41 -14.09 -3.75
CA ASP A 126 0.25 -14.91 -3.41
C ASP A 126 0.18 -15.02 -1.87
N GLY A 127 -0.70 -14.30 -1.16
CA GLY A 127 -0.62 -14.29 0.31
C GLY A 127 -1.61 -13.35 0.99
N GLU A 128 -1.71 -13.40 2.32
CA GLU A 128 -2.22 -12.25 3.09
C GLU A 128 -1.01 -11.44 3.59
N ASP A 129 -0.48 -10.55 2.75
CA ASP A 129 0.81 -9.90 2.95
C ASP A 129 0.72 -8.58 3.74
N ARG A 130 1.84 -8.19 4.35
CA ARG A 130 2.02 -6.87 4.96
C ARG A 130 3.24 -6.16 4.40
N LEU A 131 3.00 -5.04 3.71
CA LEU A 131 4.03 -4.20 3.10
C LEU A 131 4.04 -2.82 3.78
N GLU A 132 5.24 -2.28 4.02
CA GLU A 132 5.50 -1.00 4.68
C GLU A 132 6.66 -0.32 3.93
N GLY A 133 6.41 0.82 3.29
CA GLY A 133 7.42 1.58 2.53
C GLY A 133 8.38 2.35 3.45
N ASP A 134 7.80 3.09 4.41
CA ASP A 134 8.46 3.99 5.37
C ASP A 134 8.91 5.33 4.75
N ASP A 135 10.20 5.68 4.70
CA ASP A 135 10.67 6.99 4.23
C ASP A 135 11.05 6.93 2.72
N GLY A 136 10.32 7.60 1.83
CA GLY A 136 10.72 7.86 0.43
C GLY A 136 9.59 7.68 -0.59
N GLU A 137 9.87 7.82 -1.90
CA GLU A 137 8.82 7.67 -2.94
C GLU A 137 8.66 6.18 -3.33
N ASP A 138 7.84 5.43 -2.60
CA ASP A 138 7.75 3.97 -2.69
C ASP A 138 6.72 3.45 -3.71
N THR A 139 6.91 2.21 -4.14
CA THR A 139 5.94 1.44 -4.94
C THR A 139 5.66 0.07 -4.35
N LEU A 140 4.45 -0.12 -3.84
CA LEU A 140 3.98 -1.34 -3.18
C LEU A 140 2.91 -2.06 -4.03
N SER A 141 3.00 -3.38 -4.14
CA SER A 141 2.00 -4.27 -4.76
C SER A 141 1.68 -5.42 -3.81
N GLY A 142 0.42 -5.56 -3.39
CA GLY A 142 -0.05 -6.67 -2.55
C GLY A 142 -0.02 -7.98 -3.33
N GLY A 143 -0.90 -8.13 -4.31
CA GLY A 143 -0.89 -9.26 -5.23
C GLY A 143 -2.23 -9.98 -5.27
N GLU A 144 -2.25 -11.27 -4.97
CA GLU A 144 -3.47 -12.06 -4.81
C GLU A 144 -3.76 -12.28 -3.32
N ASP A 145 -5.04 -12.46 -2.97
CA ASP A 145 -5.51 -12.56 -1.58
C ASP A 145 -5.43 -11.21 -0.84
N SER A 146 -5.69 -11.16 0.47
CA SER A 146 -6.07 -9.93 1.18
C SER A 146 -4.88 -9.28 1.88
N ASP A 147 -4.44 -8.13 1.38
CA ASP A 147 -3.18 -7.51 1.80
C ASP A 147 -3.35 -6.25 2.66
N THR A 148 -2.29 -5.88 3.37
CA THR A 148 -2.18 -4.60 4.09
C THR A 148 -0.94 -3.84 3.64
N LEU A 149 -1.13 -2.66 3.04
CA LEU A 149 -0.07 -1.80 2.50
C LEU A 149 -0.08 -0.44 3.21
N SER A 150 1.09 0.08 3.57
CA SER A 150 1.30 1.42 4.11
C SER A 150 2.47 2.06 3.37
N GLY A 151 2.24 3.25 2.79
CA GLY A 151 3.23 4.03 2.06
C GLY A 151 4.27 4.62 3.01
N GLY A 152 3.92 5.71 3.69
CA GLY A 152 4.71 6.27 4.77
C GLY A 152 4.88 7.78 4.65
N ASP A 153 6.13 8.23 4.51
CA ASP A 153 6.48 9.63 4.23
C ASP A 153 6.87 9.78 2.74
N ASP A 154 6.50 10.90 2.10
CA ASP A 154 6.69 11.22 0.66
C ASP A 154 5.61 10.61 -0.28
N ASP A 155 5.69 10.84 -1.60
CA ASP A 155 4.58 10.59 -2.55
C ASP A 155 4.55 9.13 -3.06
N ASP A 156 3.65 8.28 -2.56
CA ASP A 156 3.69 6.82 -2.81
C ASP A 156 2.73 6.30 -3.91
N ILE A 157 3.00 5.06 -4.32
CA ILE A 157 2.13 4.26 -5.21
C ILE A 157 1.80 2.91 -4.57
N LEU A 158 0.53 2.72 -4.19
CA LEU A 158 0.04 1.47 -3.59
C LEU A 158 -0.97 0.77 -4.51
N LEU A 159 -0.74 -0.52 -4.76
CA LEU A 159 -1.59 -1.40 -5.57
C LEU A 159 -2.03 -2.61 -4.74
N GLY A 160 -3.31 -2.72 -4.39
CA GLY A 160 -3.86 -3.91 -3.71
C GLY A 160 -3.99 -5.12 -4.63
N ASP A 161 -4.24 -4.86 -5.92
CA ASP A 161 -4.46 -5.87 -6.96
C ASP A 161 -5.69 -6.75 -6.73
N ALA A 162 -5.58 -7.94 -6.14
CA ALA A 162 -6.65 -8.94 -6.12
C ALA A 162 -6.94 -9.49 -4.72
N GLY A 163 -7.46 -8.67 -3.84
CA GLY A 163 -7.96 -9.09 -2.54
C GLY A 163 -9.16 -8.31 -2.09
N ASP A 164 -9.60 -8.55 -0.85
CA ASP A 164 -10.22 -7.47 -0.07
C ASP A 164 -9.07 -6.78 0.68
N ASP A 165 -8.56 -5.65 0.18
CA ASP A 165 -7.27 -5.06 0.61
C ASP A 165 -7.42 -3.83 1.53
N GLU A 166 -6.43 -3.57 2.39
CA GLU A 166 -6.31 -2.35 3.21
C GLU A 166 -5.07 -1.55 2.77
N LEU A 167 -5.27 -0.35 2.21
CA LEU A 167 -4.21 0.53 1.73
C LEU A 167 -4.24 1.87 2.49
N ASP A 168 -3.11 2.26 3.05
CA ASP A 168 -2.90 3.54 3.74
C ASP A 168 -1.76 4.33 3.06
N GLY A 169 -2.05 5.53 2.57
CA GLY A 169 -1.06 6.43 1.99
C GLY A 169 -0.21 7.14 3.04
N ASP A 170 -0.73 7.31 4.26
CA ASP A 170 -0.11 8.10 5.33
C ASP A 170 0.07 9.60 4.99
N ASN A 171 1.28 10.07 4.69
CA ASN A 171 1.56 11.50 4.51
C ASN A 171 1.86 11.84 3.04
N ASP A 172 1.63 13.09 2.64
CA ASP A 172 1.98 13.63 1.30
C ASP A 172 1.08 13.11 0.15
N ASP A 173 1.42 13.32 -1.14
CA ASP A 173 0.44 13.22 -2.24
C ASP A 173 0.41 11.81 -2.90
N ASP A 174 -0.48 10.92 -2.46
CA ASP A 174 -0.43 9.49 -2.79
C ASP A 174 -1.29 9.01 -3.97
N ARG A 175 -0.99 7.80 -4.45
CA ARG A 175 -1.77 7.07 -5.46
C ARG A 175 -2.10 5.66 -5.02
N LEU A 176 -3.34 5.47 -4.57
CA LEU A 176 -3.86 4.18 -4.15
C LEU A 176 -4.81 3.57 -5.19
N ASN A 177 -4.68 2.27 -5.43
CA ASN A 177 -5.58 1.49 -6.26
C ASN A 177 -5.87 0.11 -5.64
N GLY A 178 -7.08 -0.09 -5.12
CA GLY A 178 -7.49 -1.35 -4.48
C GLY A 178 -7.54 -2.52 -5.45
N GLY A 179 -8.06 -2.29 -6.66
CA GLY A 179 -8.06 -3.32 -7.70
C GLY A 179 -9.33 -4.14 -7.68
N SER A 180 -9.30 -5.37 -7.18
CA SER A 180 -10.46 -6.27 -7.19
C SER A 180 -10.76 -7.00 -5.90
N GLY A 181 -11.45 -6.33 -5.00
CA GLY A 181 -12.37 -6.95 -4.06
C GLY A 181 -13.11 -5.84 -3.36
N ASN A 182 -13.37 -5.98 -2.07
CA ASN A 182 -13.97 -4.92 -1.28
C ASN A 182 -12.86 -4.25 -0.48
N ASP A 183 -12.33 -3.18 -1.03
CA ASP A 183 -11.08 -2.59 -0.56
C ASP A 183 -11.34 -1.40 0.38
N GLU A 184 -10.45 -1.18 1.34
CA GLU A 184 -10.40 0.01 2.20
C GLU A 184 -9.16 0.84 1.84
N LEU A 185 -9.38 2.06 1.36
CA LEU A 185 -8.32 2.97 0.94
C LEU A 185 -8.37 4.26 1.78
N LEU A 186 -7.25 4.58 2.43
CA LEU A 186 -7.03 5.79 3.21
C LEU A 186 -5.92 6.62 2.54
N GLY A 187 -6.22 7.86 2.12
CA GLY A 187 -5.22 8.80 1.61
C GLY A 187 -4.54 9.65 2.69
N ASP A 188 -5.19 9.80 3.85
CA ASP A 188 -4.69 10.60 4.98
C ASP A 188 -4.22 12.03 4.62
N ASP A 189 -2.97 12.44 4.84
CA ASP A 189 -2.54 13.85 4.77
C ASP A 189 -2.01 14.23 3.35
N GLY A 190 -2.85 14.50 2.35
CA GLY A 190 -2.34 14.75 0.99
C GLY A 190 -3.34 15.35 0.01
N ASP A 191 -2.91 15.75 -1.20
CA ASP A 191 -3.83 15.88 -2.35
C ASP A 191 -3.90 14.53 -3.12
N ASP A 192 -4.66 13.56 -2.59
CA ASP A 192 -4.52 12.15 -2.98
C ASP A 192 -5.33 11.71 -4.21
N ARG A 193 -4.96 10.54 -4.74
CA ARG A 193 -5.71 9.87 -5.80
C ARG A 193 -6.03 8.42 -5.43
N LEU A 194 -7.28 8.18 -5.06
CA LEU A 194 -7.81 6.86 -4.69
C LEU A 194 -8.70 6.27 -5.80
N VAL A 195 -8.46 5.00 -6.12
CA VAL A 195 -9.28 4.20 -7.04
C VAL A 195 -9.67 2.90 -6.36
N GLY A 196 -10.95 2.69 -6.05
CA GLY A 196 -11.42 1.45 -5.41
C GLY A 196 -11.26 0.26 -6.35
N GLY A 197 -11.85 0.36 -7.55
CA GLY A 197 -11.71 -0.67 -8.56
C GLY A 197 -12.96 -1.51 -8.69
N ALA A 198 -12.97 -2.75 -8.21
CA ALA A 198 -13.97 -3.74 -8.56
C ALA A 198 -14.63 -4.48 -7.38
N GLY A 199 -15.15 -3.82 -6.35
CA GLY A 199 -16.12 -4.44 -5.45
C GLY A 199 -16.90 -3.38 -4.70
N ASP A 200 -17.35 -3.67 -3.48
CA ASP A 200 -18.01 -2.67 -2.66
C ASP A 200 -16.94 -1.97 -1.78
N ASP A 201 -16.35 -0.88 -2.28
CA ASP A 201 -15.12 -0.28 -1.71
C ASP A 201 -15.42 0.86 -0.72
N GLU A 202 -14.52 1.10 0.24
CA GLU A 202 -14.52 2.26 1.13
C GLU A 202 -13.28 3.14 0.87
N LEU A 203 -13.51 4.38 0.43
CA LEU A 203 -12.46 5.35 0.11
C LEU A 203 -12.56 6.56 1.03
N LEU A 204 -11.49 6.84 1.77
CA LEU A 204 -11.33 7.99 2.65
C LEU A 204 -10.18 8.86 2.13
N GLY A 205 -10.50 10.08 1.67
CA GLY A 205 -9.50 11.02 1.14
C GLY A 205 -8.58 11.60 2.20
N GLY A 206 -9.13 12.01 3.35
CA GLY A 206 -8.32 12.60 4.42
C GLY A 206 -8.22 14.12 4.33
N ASP A 207 -7.04 14.70 4.57
CA ASP A 207 -6.76 16.13 4.68
C ASP A 207 -6.15 16.70 3.36
N GLY A 208 -6.97 16.96 2.33
CA GLY A 208 -6.50 17.77 1.20
C GLY A 208 -7.52 17.92 0.09
N ASN A 209 -7.09 18.01 -1.17
CA ASN A 209 -8.01 18.11 -2.31
C ASN A 209 -7.95 16.86 -3.17
N ASP A 210 -8.73 15.87 -2.78
CA ASP A 210 -8.50 14.50 -3.24
C ASP A 210 -9.32 14.16 -4.47
N GLN A 211 -8.93 13.08 -5.14
CA GLN A 211 -9.63 12.51 -6.28
C GLN A 211 -10.01 11.05 -6.00
N LEU A 212 -11.28 10.82 -5.65
CA LEU A 212 -11.77 9.49 -5.32
C LEU A 212 -12.63 8.94 -6.47
N THR A 213 -12.29 7.74 -6.95
CA THR A 213 -13.07 6.97 -7.92
C THR A 213 -13.44 5.59 -7.36
N GLY A 214 -14.71 5.34 -7.06
CA GLY A 214 -15.16 4.05 -6.53
C GLY A 214 -15.04 2.94 -7.57
N GLY A 215 -15.79 3.05 -8.67
CA GLY A 215 -15.65 2.13 -9.80
C GLY A 215 -16.74 1.07 -9.80
N GLY A 216 -16.41 -0.06 -9.21
CA GLY A 216 -17.05 -1.35 -9.30
C GLY A 216 -18.46 -1.42 -8.74
N GLY A 217 -18.61 -1.71 -7.47
CA GLY A 217 -19.83 -2.09 -6.78
C GLY A 217 -20.52 -0.91 -6.11
N ASN A 218 -20.90 -1.09 -4.85
CA ASN A 218 -21.61 -0.10 -4.05
C ASN A 218 -20.64 0.61 -3.12
N ASP A 219 -19.99 1.63 -3.65
CA ASP A 219 -18.84 2.22 -2.99
C ASP A 219 -19.25 3.28 -1.96
N ARG A 220 -18.41 3.53 -0.97
CA ARG A 220 -18.54 4.62 0.01
C ARG A 220 -17.35 5.56 -0.18
N LEU A 221 -17.63 6.82 -0.54
CA LEU A 221 -16.61 7.82 -0.81
C LEU A 221 -16.74 8.98 0.18
N ASP A 222 -15.71 9.21 0.98
CA ASP A 222 -15.59 10.31 1.94
C ASP A 222 -14.35 11.13 1.59
N GLY A 223 -14.53 12.35 1.07
CA GLY A 223 -13.40 13.20 0.66
C GLY A 223 -12.68 13.88 1.82
N GLY A 224 -13.19 13.80 3.05
CA GLY A 224 -12.53 14.43 4.19
C GLY A 224 -12.42 15.96 4.09
N PHE A 225 -11.30 16.53 4.51
CA PHE A 225 -11.06 17.97 4.58
C PHE A 225 -10.40 18.55 3.33
N GLY A 226 -11.21 18.90 2.33
CA GLY A 226 -10.88 20.02 1.46
C GLY A 226 -11.85 20.20 0.32
N ASN A 227 -11.39 20.17 -0.93
CA ASN A 227 -12.28 20.34 -2.08
C ASN A 227 -12.08 19.23 -3.08
N ASP A 228 -12.80 18.16 -2.85
CA ASP A 228 -12.46 16.86 -3.43
C ASP A 228 -13.32 16.60 -4.66
N ASP A 229 -12.81 15.81 -5.60
CA ASP A 229 -13.53 15.38 -6.79
C ASP A 229 -13.93 13.90 -6.63
N LEU A 230 -15.24 13.65 -6.48
CA LEU A 230 -15.77 12.32 -6.16
C LEU A 230 -16.55 11.71 -7.33
N ILE A 231 -16.24 10.46 -7.69
CA ILE A 231 -16.90 9.71 -8.78
C ILE A 231 -17.18 8.25 -8.35
N GLY A 232 -18.45 7.87 -8.17
CA GLY A 232 -18.79 6.48 -7.81
C GLY A 232 -18.84 5.48 -8.99
N GLU A 233 -19.08 5.96 -10.21
CA GLU A 233 -19.20 5.11 -11.43
C GLU A 233 -20.36 4.09 -11.46
N SER A 234 -20.11 2.79 -11.24
CA SER A 234 -21.06 1.68 -11.39
C SER A 234 -21.74 1.38 -10.04
N GLY A 235 -22.58 0.34 -9.92
CA GLY A 235 -23.34 0.02 -8.69
C GLY A 235 -24.17 1.14 -8.02
N ARG A 236 -24.16 1.23 -6.68
CA ARG A 236 -25.04 2.09 -5.87
C ARG A 236 -24.27 2.77 -4.73
N ASP A 237 -23.68 3.91 -5.06
CA ASP A 237 -22.62 4.52 -4.26
C ASP A 237 -23.16 5.50 -3.23
N THR A 238 -22.39 5.76 -2.19
CA THR A 238 -22.70 6.71 -1.13
C THR A 238 -21.57 7.74 -1.02
N PHE A 239 -21.89 9.00 -1.33
CA PHE A 239 -20.99 10.14 -1.17
C PHE A 239 -21.22 10.79 0.19
N ILE A 240 -20.19 10.87 1.02
CA ILE A 240 -20.29 11.38 2.38
C ILE A 240 -20.14 12.89 2.39
N LEU A 241 -21.02 13.54 3.15
CA LEU A 241 -21.06 14.97 3.32
C LEU A 241 -21.02 15.28 4.81
N ALA A 242 -20.00 15.99 5.28
CA ALA A 242 -20.01 16.57 6.62
C ALA A 242 -19.88 18.09 6.58
N ARG A 243 -19.43 18.67 7.68
CA ARG A 243 -19.38 20.12 7.90
C ARG A 243 -17.95 20.52 8.16
N GLY A 244 -17.43 21.37 7.30
CA GLY A 244 -16.09 21.94 7.50
C GLY A 244 -15.05 21.30 6.61
N ASP A 245 -15.35 20.11 6.09
CA ASP A 245 -14.72 19.32 5.02
C ASP A 245 -14.26 20.25 3.90
N GLY A 246 -15.22 20.86 3.23
CA GLY A 246 -15.01 22.01 2.39
C GLY A 246 -16.09 22.01 1.32
N ARG A 247 -15.72 22.04 0.03
CA ARG A 247 -16.71 22.01 -1.05
C ARG A 247 -16.32 21.07 -2.16
N ASP A 248 -16.71 19.83 -1.95
CA ASP A 248 -16.49 18.70 -2.82
C ASP A 248 -17.40 18.79 -4.06
N THR A 249 -16.92 18.16 -5.12
CA THR A 249 -17.53 18.13 -6.45
C THR A 249 -17.89 16.69 -6.76
N ILE A 250 -19.18 16.39 -6.69
CA ILE A 250 -19.69 15.06 -7.03
C ILE A 250 -19.99 15.03 -8.53
N LEU A 251 -19.26 14.20 -9.25
CA LEU A 251 -19.39 14.00 -10.69
C LEU A 251 -20.31 12.81 -10.97
N ARG A 252 -21.10 12.91 -12.04
CA ARG A 252 -21.91 11.80 -12.58
C ARG A 252 -22.96 11.18 -11.62
N PHE A 253 -23.34 11.85 -10.53
CA PHE A 253 -24.39 11.39 -9.60
C PHE A 253 -25.68 10.91 -10.32
N ARG A 254 -26.14 9.70 -10.01
CA ARG A 254 -27.25 8.98 -10.65
C ARG A 254 -28.51 9.00 -9.77
N ASP A 255 -29.51 9.73 -10.24
CA ASP A 255 -30.84 9.85 -9.61
C ASP A 255 -31.49 8.47 -9.31
N ARG A 256 -31.84 8.24 -8.02
CA ARG A 256 -32.42 7.01 -7.46
C ARG A 256 -31.49 5.78 -7.44
N GLN A 257 -30.22 5.94 -7.76
CA GLN A 257 -29.22 4.91 -7.53
C GLN A 257 -28.37 5.37 -6.36
N ASP A 258 -27.59 6.43 -6.57
CA ASP A 258 -26.62 6.90 -5.60
C ASP A 258 -27.28 7.61 -4.41
N LEU A 259 -26.53 7.66 -3.31
CA LEU A 259 -26.93 8.23 -2.03
C LEU A 259 -25.97 9.36 -1.63
N LEU A 260 -26.52 10.34 -0.94
CA LEU A 260 -25.75 11.34 -0.19
C LEU A 260 -25.79 10.93 1.29
N GLY A 261 -24.67 10.44 1.81
CA GLY A 261 -24.48 10.14 3.22
C GLY A 261 -24.31 11.43 4.01
N LEU A 262 -25.12 11.63 5.05
CA LEU A 262 -24.95 12.76 5.95
C LEU A 262 -24.24 12.28 7.20
N ASP A 263 -23.07 12.85 7.49
CA ASP A 263 -22.35 12.59 8.75
C ASP A 263 -23.26 12.88 9.96
N THR A 264 -22.91 12.25 11.09
CA THR A 264 -23.57 12.29 12.39
C THR A 264 -24.00 13.69 12.87
N ASN A 265 -23.29 14.75 12.46
CA ASN A 265 -23.59 16.14 12.83
C ASN A 265 -24.42 16.91 11.79
N LEU A 266 -24.92 16.21 10.77
CA LEU A 266 -25.70 16.75 9.68
C LEU A 266 -27.08 16.07 9.61
N SER A 267 -28.07 16.82 9.13
CA SER A 267 -29.40 16.30 8.90
C SER A 267 -30.01 16.97 7.69
N PHE A 268 -30.86 16.22 6.97
CA PHE A 268 -31.53 16.70 5.77
C PHE A 268 -32.23 18.06 5.95
N ARG A 269 -32.76 18.35 7.15
CA ARG A 269 -33.47 19.61 7.45
C ARG A 269 -32.55 20.83 7.48
N GLN A 270 -31.25 20.65 7.62
CA GLN A 270 -30.27 21.73 7.66
C GLN A 270 -29.78 22.09 6.25
N LEU A 271 -30.02 21.23 5.26
CA LEU A 271 -29.54 21.41 3.90
C LEU A 271 -30.33 22.51 3.16
N ASN A 272 -29.59 23.38 2.49
CA ASN A 272 -30.10 24.27 1.46
C ASN A 272 -29.64 23.76 0.09
N ILE A 273 -30.57 23.19 -0.66
CA ILE A 273 -30.31 22.62 -1.99
C ILE A 273 -30.81 23.62 -3.04
N ALA A 274 -29.92 24.09 -3.91
CA ALA A 274 -30.24 25.10 -4.91
C ALA A 274 -29.61 24.82 -6.26
N GLN A 275 -30.38 24.96 -7.34
CA GLN A 275 -29.83 24.92 -8.69
C GLN A 275 -28.92 26.13 -8.95
N ARG A 276 -27.78 25.87 -9.62
CA ARG A 276 -26.81 26.84 -10.12
C ARG A 276 -26.44 26.48 -11.56
N GLY A 277 -27.05 27.16 -12.53
CA GLY A 277 -26.82 26.82 -13.94
C GLY A 277 -27.31 25.39 -14.24
N ARG A 278 -26.38 24.50 -14.61
CA ARG A 278 -26.65 23.08 -14.85
C ARG A 278 -26.42 22.20 -13.61
N ASP A 279 -25.85 22.76 -12.56
CA ASP A 279 -25.35 22.03 -11.39
C ASP A 279 -26.25 22.25 -10.17
N THR A 280 -26.16 21.37 -9.20
CA THR A 280 -26.88 21.48 -7.92
C THR A 280 -25.91 21.75 -6.80
N LEU A 281 -26.10 22.88 -6.11
CA LEU A 281 -25.28 23.27 -4.96
C LEU A 281 -26.00 22.94 -3.66
N ILE A 282 -25.34 22.18 -2.79
CA ILE A 282 -25.80 21.86 -1.45
C ILE A 282 -25.00 22.72 -0.46
N ARG A 283 -25.71 23.32 0.49
CA ARG A 283 -25.12 24.16 1.53
C ARG A 283 -25.68 23.81 2.89
N VAL A 284 -24.93 24.15 3.92
CA VAL A 284 -25.46 24.27 5.28
C VAL A 284 -25.29 25.69 5.78
N SER A 285 -26.40 26.33 6.15
CA SER A 285 -26.43 27.79 6.34
C SER A 285 -25.94 28.52 5.08
N ASN A 286 -24.74 29.10 5.10
CA ASN A 286 -24.14 29.76 3.94
C ASN A 286 -22.94 28.99 3.38
N ASP A 287 -22.51 27.92 4.03
CA ASP A 287 -21.28 27.22 3.72
C ASP A 287 -21.61 26.13 2.68
N PRO A 288 -21.03 26.21 1.48
CA PRO A 288 -21.22 25.16 0.48
C PRO A 288 -20.48 23.91 0.94
N ILE A 289 -21.13 22.76 0.82
CA ILE A 289 -20.56 21.46 1.20
C ILE A 289 -20.46 20.50 0.02
N ALA A 290 -21.28 20.67 -1.02
CA ALA A 290 -21.16 19.85 -2.22
C ALA A 290 -21.71 20.53 -3.46
N LEU A 291 -21.10 20.26 -4.60
CA LEU A 291 -21.56 20.62 -5.93
C LEU A 291 -21.78 19.35 -6.77
N LEU A 292 -23.04 19.00 -7.03
CA LEU A 292 -23.37 17.93 -7.97
C LEU A 292 -23.36 18.49 -9.40
N VAL A 293 -22.39 18.08 -10.19
CA VAL A 293 -22.17 18.59 -11.56
C VAL A 293 -23.21 18.04 -12.52
N ASP A 294 -23.75 18.92 -13.38
CA ASP A 294 -24.74 18.57 -14.40
C ASP A 294 -26.02 17.89 -13.86
N PHE A 295 -26.28 18.03 -12.55
CA PHE A 295 -27.43 17.46 -11.86
C PHE A 295 -28.54 18.49 -11.61
N ARG A 296 -29.81 18.05 -11.73
CA ARG A 296 -30.98 18.92 -11.49
C ARG A 296 -31.50 18.80 -10.06
N ALA A 297 -31.53 19.91 -9.34
CA ALA A 297 -31.88 19.95 -7.91
C ALA A 297 -33.28 19.42 -7.60
N ASN A 298 -34.21 19.48 -8.56
CA ASN A 298 -35.58 19.00 -8.38
C ASN A 298 -35.74 17.48 -8.55
N LEU A 299 -34.65 16.76 -8.87
CA LEU A 299 -34.61 15.31 -8.86
C LEU A 299 -34.23 14.75 -7.48
N LEU A 300 -33.48 15.49 -6.66
CA LEU A 300 -33.20 15.10 -5.28
C LEU A 300 -34.48 15.05 -4.44
N THR A 301 -34.65 13.95 -3.74
CA THR A 301 -35.69 13.67 -2.77
C THR A 301 -35.09 13.21 -1.46
N SER A 302 -35.89 13.06 -0.41
CA SER A 302 -35.39 12.51 0.86
C SER A 302 -34.96 11.04 0.78
N ALA A 303 -35.20 10.34 -0.33
CA ALA A 303 -34.76 8.96 -0.53
C ALA A 303 -33.31 8.86 -1.01
N ASP A 304 -32.77 9.94 -1.56
CA ASP A 304 -31.38 10.03 -2.03
C ASP A 304 -30.43 10.43 -0.88
N PHE A 305 -30.92 10.44 0.37
CA PHE A 305 -30.14 10.77 1.55
C PHE A 305 -30.19 9.62 2.55
N THR A 306 -29.02 9.26 3.06
CA THR A 306 -28.86 8.30 4.16
C THR A 306 -28.11 8.96 5.31
N PHE A 307 -28.05 8.28 6.45
CA PHE A 307 -27.12 8.63 7.52
C PHE A 307 -25.93 7.70 7.40
N ALA A 308 -24.74 8.29 7.43
CA ALA A 308 -23.49 7.56 7.65
C ALA A 308 -23.41 7.16 9.13
#